data_AF-A0A0F9QY07-F1
#
_entry.id   AF-A0A0F9QY07-F1
#
_cell.length_a   1.000
_cell.length_b   1.000
_cell.length_c   1.000
_cell.angle_alpha   90.00
_cell.angle_beta   90.00
_cell.angle_gamma   90.00
#
_symmetry.space_group_name_H-M   'P 1'
#
loop_
_entity.id
_entity.type
_entity.pdbx_description
1 polymer ?
#
loop_
_entity_poly.entity_id
_entity_poly.type
_entity_poly.pdbx_seq_one_letter_code
_entity_poly.pdbx_strand_id
1 'polypeptide(L)'
;MKLAVEILLTVMGVILSIVLTTIASAEDFLALDIPVDQRTRFRNSDGSCVQCSIGMIGVNMNLPAAEMLLWNSQYGSRVRGGAGPSRVRAYCNARGIPAYNITGNTMPWIEWALKTGRGCAIQWGQAHMVTAVGMSSDGQRFAVCDNNTPQRV
;
A
#
# COMPACT_ATOMS: atom_id res chain seq x y z
N MET A 1 -47.39 27.91 -14.93
CA MET A 1 -47.23 26.71 -14.09
C MET A 1 -46.22 25.70 -14.66
N LYS A 2 -46.32 25.28 -15.94
CA LYS A 2 -45.35 24.35 -16.58
C LYS A 2 -43.88 24.79 -16.47
N LEU A 3 -43.59 26.06 -16.77
CA LEU A 3 -42.21 26.59 -16.76
C LEU A 3 -41.53 26.51 -15.38
N ALA A 4 -42.30 26.71 -14.30
CA ALA A 4 -41.76 26.63 -12.93
C ALA A 4 -41.42 25.18 -12.52
N VAL A 5 -42.18 24.20 -13.04
CA VAL A 5 -41.96 22.77 -12.78
C VAL A 5 -40.72 22.27 -13.54
N GLU A 6 -40.53 22.69 -14.78
CA GLU A 6 -39.35 22.32 -15.59
C GLU A 6 -38.05 22.90 -15.00
N ILE A 7 -38.07 24.15 -14.53
CA ILE A 7 -36.92 24.76 -13.86
C ILE A 7 -36.60 24.02 -12.56
N LEU A 8 -37.62 23.68 -11.75
CA LEU A 8 -37.44 22.96 -10.49
C LEU A 8 -36.85 21.55 -10.72
N LEU A 9 -37.34 20.82 -11.72
CA LEU A 9 -36.83 19.49 -12.09
C LEU A 9 -35.38 19.56 -12.59
N THR A 10 -35.03 20.59 -13.35
CA THR A 10 -33.66 20.77 -13.87
C THR A 10 -32.69 21.11 -12.74
N VAL A 11 -33.08 22.01 -11.82
CA VAL A 11 -32.25 22.38 -10.65
C VAL A 11 -32.08 21.18 -9.71
N MET A 12 -33.13 20.41 -9.46
CA MET A 12 -33.03 19.19 -8.65
C MET A 12 -32.13 18.13 -9.30
N GLY A 13 -32.21 17.95 -10.61
CA GLY A 13 -31.35 17.03 -11.35
C GLY A 13 -29.87 17.43 -11.28
N VAL A 14 -29.55 18.72 -11.39
CA VAL A 14 -28.19 19.23 -11.28
C VAL A 14 -27.65 19.09 -9.85
N ILE A 15 -28.45 19.41 -8.82
CA ILE A 15 -28.04 19.23 -7.41
C ILE A 15 -27.80 17.75 -7.09
N LEU A 16 -28.67 16.85 -7.56
CA LEU A 16 -28.49 15.40 -7.35
C LEU A 16 -27.21 14.88 -8.01
N SER A 17 -26.88 15.39 -9.20
CA SER A 17 -25.64 15.04 -9.92
C SER A 17 -24.39 15.52 -9.17
N ILE A 18 -24.43 16.72 -8.59
CA ILE A 18 -23.33 17.29 -7.80
C ILE A 18 -23.12 16.52 -6.49
N VAL A 19 -24.21 16.15 -5.81
CA VAL A 19 -24.14 15.38 -4.55
C VAL A 19 -23.60 13.96 -4.77
N LEU A 20 -23.90 13.34 -5.92
CA LEU A 20 -23.36 12.02 -6.28
C LEU A 20 -21.85 12.03 -6.59
N THR A 21 -21.29 13.16 -7.04
CA THR A 21 -19.84 13.28 -7.31
C THR A 21 -18.96 13.56 -6.09
N THR A 22 -19.54 13.90 -4.93
CA THR A 22 -18.77 14.31 -3.73
C THR A 22 -18.53 13.20 -2.72
N ILE A 23 -18.97 11.98 -2.98
CA ILE A 23 -18.58 10.81 -2.18
C ILE A 23 -17.27 10.28 -2.76
N ALA A 24 -16.20 11.07 -2.63
CA ALA A 24 -14.85 10.56 -2.82
C ALA A 24 -14.66 9.43 -1.80
N SER A 25 -14.78 8.19 -2.29
CA SER A 25 -14.68 6.99 -1.47
C SER A 25 -13.29 6.94 -0.88
N ALA A 26 -13.13 6.32 0.29
CA ALA A 26 -11.81 6.11 0.90
C ALA A 26 -10.85 5.31 -0.02
N GLU A 27 -11.34 4.75 -1.12
CA GLU A 27 -10.57 4.12 -2.19
C GLU A 27 -9.78 5.11 -3.06
N ASP A 28 -10.17 6.39 -3.15
CA ASP A 28 -9.58 7.37 -4.09
C ASP A 28 -8.16 7.84 -3.70
N PHE A 29 -7.58 7.31 -2.62
CA PHE A 29 -6.26 7.73 -2.13
C PHE A 29 -5.27 6.59 -1.86
N LEU A 30 -5.60 5.36 -2.27
CA LEU A 30 -4.66 4.24 -2.20
C LEU A 30 -3.65 4.28 -3.34
N ALA A 31 -2.37 4.26 -2.98
CA ALA A 31 -1.27 3.99 -3.89
C ALA A 31 -1.17 2.50 -4.24
N LEU A 32 -1.51 1.63 -3.28
CA LEU A 32 -1.52 0.18 -3.39
C LEU A 32 -2.92 -0.33 -3.04
N ASP A 33 -3.63 -0.84 -4.03
CA ASP A 33 -4.89 -1.55 -3.82
C ASP A 33 -4.67 -3.06 -3.98
N ILE A 34 -4.14 -3.68 -2.92
CA ILE A 34 -3.90 -5.12 -2.89
C ILE A 34 -5.14 -5.81 -2.29
N PRO A 35 -5.78 -6.74 -3.01
CA PRO A 35 -6.94 -7.47 -2.52
C PRO A 35 -6.71 -8.11 -1.15
N VAL A 36 -7.74 -8.15 -0.31
CA VAL A 36 -7.66 -8.66 1.08
C VAL A 36 -7.12 -10.09 1.15
N ASP A 37 -7.52 -10.96 0.22
CA ASP A 37 -7.04 -12.34 0.10
C ASP A 37 -5.53 -12.37 -0.17
N GLN A 38 -5.04 -11.48 -1.04
CA GLN A 38 -3.62 -11.34 -1.33
C GLN A 38 -2.84 -10.80 -0.13
N ARG A 39 -3.31 -9.74 0.53
CA ARG A 39 -2.67 -9.18 1.74
C ARG A 39 -2.58 -10.22 2.86
N THR A 40 -3.62 -11.03 3.02
CA THR A 40 -3.69 -12.05 4.09
C THR A 40 -2.60 -13.12 3.95
N ARG A 41 -2.09 -13.39 2.74
CA ARG A 41 -0.92 -14.28 2.52
C ARG A 41 0.36 -13.76 3.21
N PHE A 42 0.44 -12.45 3.45
CA PHE A 42 1.60 -11.78 4.06
C PHE A 42 1.43 -11.55 5.58
N ARG A 43 0.57 -12.31 6.26
CA ARG A 43 0.46 -12.22 7.72
C ARG A 43 1.80 -12.55 8.39
N ASN A 44 2.27 -11.64 9.23
CA ASN A 44 3.47 -11.81 10.02
C ASN A 44 3.16 -12.61 11.30
N SER A 45 3.78 -13.78 11.42
CA SER A 45 3.65 -14.64 12.60
C SER A 45 5.00 -14.96 13.26
N ASP A 46 6.12 -14.52 12.67
CA ASP A 46 7.47 -14.99 12.99
C ASP A 46 8.55 -13.90 12.92
N GLY A 47 8.14 -12.62 12.86
CA GLY A 47 9.06 -11.49 12.76
C GLY A 47 9.54 -11.19 11.34
N SER A 48 8.82 -11.68 10.31
CA SER A 48 9.10 -11.43 8.89
C SER A 48 8.48 -10.13 8.36
N CYS A 49 8.16 -9.15 9.21
CA CYS A 49 7.39 -7.95 8.83
C CYS A 49 7.99 -7.17 7.65
N VAL A 50 9.31 -7.15 7.52
CA VAL A 50 10.01 -6.54 6.37
C VAL A 50 9.75 -7.32 5.09
N GLN A 51 9.88 -8.65 5.10
CA GLN A 51 9.62 -9.52 3.95
C GLN A 51 8.13 -9.50 3.56
N CYS A 52 7.23 -9.45 4.54
CA CYS A 52 5.80 -9.27 4.31
C CYS A 52 5.52 -7.98 3.54
N SER A 53 6.14 -6.87 3.97
CA SER A 53 5.96 -5.56 3.34
C SER A 53 6.58 -5.48 1.94
N ILE A 54 7.79 -6.02 1.76
CA ILE A 54 8.41 -6.14 0.43
C ILE A 54 7.56 -7.02 -0.48
N GLY A 55 7.01 -8.13 0.03
CA GLY A 55 6.15 -9.03 -0.72
C GLY A 55 4.87 -8.37 -1.21
N MET A 56 4.19 -7.60 -0.35
CA MET A 56 3.01 -6.82 -0.73
C MET A 56 3.35 -5.78 -1.82
N ILE A 57 4.43 -5.02 -1.67
CA ILE A 57 4.89 -4.09 -2.72
C ILE A 57 5.24 -4.85 -4.01
N GLY A 58 5.81 -6.05 -3.89
CA GLY A 58 6.10 -6.95 -5.02
C GLY A 58 4.85 -7.34 -5.80
N VAL A 59 3.72 -7.60 -5.12
CA VAL A 59 2.42 -7.83 -5.79
C VAL A 59 2.04 -6.61 -6.62
N ASN A 60 2.05 -5.41 -6.02
CA ASN A 60 1.69 -4.16 -6.70
C ASN A 60 2.58 -3.86 -7.92
N MET A 61 3.88 -4.12 -7.80
CA MET A 61 4.85 -3.88 -8.87
C MET A 61 4.90 -5.01 -9.91
N ASN A 62 4.07 -6.06 -9.77
CA ASN A 62 4.15 -7.27 -10.57
C ASN A 62 5.59 -7.84 -10.62
N LEU A 63 6.21 -7.98 -9.44
CA LEU A 63 7.57 -8.48 -9.26
C LEU A 63 7.54 -9.81 -8.48
N PRO A 64 7.40 -10.95 -9.16
CA PRO A 64 7.20 -12.24 -8.50
C PRO A 64 8.38 -12.65 -7.60
N ALA A 65 9.60 -12.21 -7.89
CA ALA A 65 10.77 -12.48 -7.06
C ALA A 65 10.63 -11.88 -5.64
N ALA A 66 10.02 -10.70 -5.54
CA ALA A 66 9.71 -10.02 -4.29
C ALA A 66 8.47 -10.60 -3.63
N GLU A 67 7.40 -10.83 -4.39
CA GLU A 67 6.18 -11.49 -3.90
C GLU A 67 6.55 -12.81 -3.21
N MET A 68 7.35 -13.65 -3.88
CA MET A 68 7.68 -15.00 -3.42
C MET A 68 8.77 -15.07 -2.34
N LEU A 69 9.07 -13.98 -1.62
CA LEU A 69 10.09 -13.98 -0.55
C LEU A 69 9.78 -14.95 0.58
N LEU A 70 8.51 -15.04 0.96
CA LEU A 70 8.06 -15.83 2.11
C LEU A 70 7.92 -17.33 1.82
N TRP A 71 8.12 -17.76 0.58
CA TRP A 71 7.86 -19.12 0.10
C TRP A 71 9.07 -19.68 -0.65
N ASN A 72 9.17 -21.02 -0.71
CA ASN A 72 10.10 -21.66 -1.63
C ASN A 72 9.55 -21.47 -3.05
N SER A 73 10.40 -21.06 -3.98
CA SER A 73 10.02 -20.81 -5.36
C SER A 73 11.21 -20.98 -6.29
N GLN A 74 10.99 -20.77 -7.59
CA GLN A 74 12.06 -20.68 -8.58
C GLN A 74 13.08 -19.55 -8.29
N TYR A 75 12.71 -18.56 -7.47
CA TYR A 75 13.60 -17.47 -7.05
C TYR A 75 14.44 -17.81 -5.81
N GLY A 76 14.29 -19.03 -5.25
CA GLY A 76 15.06 -19.54 -4.12
C GLY A 76 14.23 -19.92 -2.90
N SER A 77 14.94 -20.38 -1.86
CA SER A 77 14.35 -20.82 -0.59
C SER A 77 13.69 -19.67 0.18
N ARG A 78 12.62 -19.96 0.93
CA ARG A 78 11.88 -19.00 1.76
C ARG A 78 12.80 -18.19 2.68
N VAL A 79 12.52 -16.90 2.81
CA VAL A 79 13.20 -15.96 3.71
C VAL A 79 12.23 -15.57 4.83
N ARG A 80 12.56 -15.91 6.08
CA ARG A 80 11.73 -15.64 7.27
C ARG A 80 12.52 -15.01 8.41
N GLY A 81 11.84 -14.42 9.38
CA GLY A 81 12.40 -13.81 10.59
C GLY A 81 13.12 -12.48 10.38
N GLY A 82 13.72 -11.98 11.47
CA GLY A 82 14.29 -10.64 11.58
C GLY A 82 15.21 -10.20 10.43
N ALA A 83 15.06 -8.96 9.99
CA ALA A 83 15.57 -8.49 8.70
C ALA A 83 16.31 -7.15 8.82
N GLY A 84 17.53 -7.18 9.35
CA GLY A 84 18.42 -6.02 9.33
C GLY A 84 18.84 -5.64 7.89
N PRO A 85 19.24 -4.38 7.63
CA PRO A 85 19.49 -3.87 6.27
C PRO A 85 20.46 -4.71 5.43
N SER A 86 21.55 -5.21 6.01
CA SER A 86 22.52 -6.05 5.28
C SER A 86 21.92 -7.39 4.84
N ARG A 87 21.07 -7.99 5.68
CA ARG A 87 20.37 -9.24 5.35
C ARG A 87 19.35 -9.01 4.24
N VAL A 88 18.59 -7.90 4.32
CA VAL A 88 17.65 -7.48 3.28
C VAL A 88 18.36 -7.32 1.94
N ARG A 89 19.46 -6.57 1.92
CA ARG A 89 20.31 -6.39 0.74
C ARG A 89 20.74 -7.73 0.14
N ALA A 90 21.19 -8.67 0.97
CA ALA A 90 21.71 -9.95 0.49
C ALA A 90 20.67 -10.75 -0.30
N TYR A 91 19.46 -10.95 0.25
CA TYR A 91 18.44 -11.71 -0.47
C TYR A 91 17.81 -10.92 -1.63
N CYS A 92 17.74 -9.58 -1.54
CA CYS A 92 17.25 -8.77 -2.64
C CYS A 92 18.22 -8.84 -3.84
N ASN A 93 19.52 -8.69 -3.61
CA ASN A 93 20.53 -8.83 -4.66
C ASN A 93 20.53 -10.23 -5.27
N ALA A 94 20.45 -11.27 -4.44
CA ALA A 94 20.42 -12.66 -4.92
C ALA A 94 19.20 -12.97 -5.82
N ARG A 95 18.09 -12.24 -5.63
CA ARG A 95 16.84 -12.43 -6.38
C ARG A 95 16.58 -11.34 -7.43
N GLY A 96 17.48 -10.38 -7.60
CA GLY A 96 17.27 -9.23 -8.49
C GLY A 96 16.13 -8.30 -8.08
N ILE A 97 15.81 -8.21 -6.78
CA ILE A 97 14.77 -7.33 -6.25
C ILE A 97 15.35 -5.92 -6.05
N PRO A 98 14.80 -4.87 -6.69
CA PRO A 98 15.29 -3.49 -6.59
C PRO A 98 14.80 -2.81 -5.31
N ALA A 99 15.24 -3.30 -4.15
CA ALA A 99 14.90 -2.71 -2.85
C ALA A 99 15.99 -1.74 -2.37
N TYR A 100 15.58 -0.56 -1.92
CA TYR A 100 16.48 0.49 -1.45
C TYR A 100 16.15 0.87 -0.01
N ASN A 101 17.17 0.94 0.85
CA ASN A 101 17.03 1.45 2.21
C ASN A 101 17.20 2.97 2.19
N ILE A 102 16.13 3.70 2.52
CA ILE A 102 16.17 5.17 2.61
C ILE A 102 16.40 5.55 4.07
N THR A 103 17.43 6.36 4.32
CA THR A 103 17.85 6.77 5.67
C THR A 103 17.76 8.29 5.84
N GLY A 104 17.74 8.77 7.08
CA GLY A 104 17.66 10.21 7.38
C GLY A 104 16.20 10.70 7.42
N ASN A 105 15.93 11.87 6.85
CA ASN A 105 14.56 12.38 6.74
C ASN A 105 13.81 11.62 5.64
N THR A 106 13.00 10.64 6.01
CA THR A 106 12.33 9.73 5.09
C THR A 106 10.95 10.20 4.62
N MET A 107 10.31 11.16 5.31
CA MET A 107 8.93 11.57 4.99
C MET A 107 8.74 12.05 3.54
N PRO A 108 9.61 12.90 2.97
CA PRO A 108 9.46 13.31 1.57
C PRO A 108 9.49 12.14 0.58
N TRP A 109 10.25 11.08 0.89
CA TRP A 109 10.34 9.88 0.06
C TRP A 109 9.11 8.99 0.19
N ILE A 110 8.56 8.88 1.40
CA ILE A 110 7.29 8.17 1.65
C ILE A 110 6.16 8.84 0.87
N GLU A 111 6.06 10.18 0.97
CA GLU A 111 5.06 10.94 0.21
C GLU A 111 5.22 10.76 -1.30
N TRP A 112 6.44 10.86 -1.81
CA TRP A 112 6.72 10.66 -3.22
C TRP A 112 6.32 9.24 -3.67
N ALA A 113 6.64 8.22 -2.88
CA ALA A 113 6.28 6.84 -3.20
C ALA A 113 4.76 6.65 -3.26
N LEU A 114 4.01 7.27 -2.36
CA LEU A 114 2.55 7.17 -2.33
C LEU A 114 1.87 7.99 -3.42
N LYS A 115 2.29 9.25 -3.63
CA LYS A 115 1.78 10.12 -4.72
C LYS A 115 2.00 9.54 -6.11
N THR A 116 2.91 8.59 -6.24
CA THR A 116 3.27 7.99 -7.52
C THR A 116 2.90 6.51 -7.65
N GLY A 117 2.04 6.00 -6.76
CA GLY A 117 1.48 4.64 -6.87
C GLY A 117 2.48 3.52 -6.56
N ARG A 118 3.60 3.81 -5.89
CA ARG A 118 4.67 2.84 -5.61
C ARG A 118 4.53 2.14 -4.26
N GLY A 119 4.02 2.85 -3.26
CA GLY A 119 4.02 2.39 -1.86
C GLY A 119 5.43 2.25 -1.29
N CYS A 120 5.51 1.96 0.01
CA CYS A 120 6.79 1.69 0.65
C CYS A 120 6.62 0.94 1.98
N ALA A 121 7.67 0.25 2.40
CA ALA A 121 7.75 -0.32 3.74
C ALA A 121 8.25 0.77 4.69
N ILE A 122 7.53 1.00 5.80
CA ILE A 122 7.86 2.03 6.78
C ILE A 122 7.95 1.44 8.19
N GLN A 123 8.89 1.96 8.97
CA GLN A 123 9.01 1.55 10.36
C GLN A 123 7.81 2.06 11.16
N TRP A 124 7.20 1.18 11.94
CA TRP A 124 6.11 1.46 12.85
C TRP A 124 6.52 1.10 14.28
N GLY A 125 6.63 2.10 15.16
CA GLY A 125 7.15 1.89 16.51
C GLY A 125 8.61 1.39 16.51
N GLN A 126 8.97 0.58 17.51
CA GLN A 126 10.38 0.23 17.76
C GLN A 126 10.94 -0.91 16.91
N ALA A 127 10.13 -1.89 16.50
CA ALA A 127 10.64 -3.11 15.87
C ALA A 127 9.69 -3.72 14.82
N HIS A 128 8.76 -2.94 14.28
CA HIS A 128 7.78 -3.40 13.30
C HIS A 128 7.89 -2.61 12.01
N MET A 129 7.60 -3.27 10.89
CA MET A 129 7.59 -2.67 9.56
C MET A 129 6.21 -2.92 8.97
N VAL A 130 5.53 -1.86 8.53
CA VAL A 130 4.22 -1.92 7.87
C VAL A 130 4.34 -1.45 6.44
N THR A 131 3.33 -1.73 5.61
CA THR A 131 3.30 -1.22 4.24
C THR A 131 2.46 0.04 4.21
N ALA A 132 3.06 1.17 3.84
CA ALA A 132 2.31 2.37 3.49
C ALA A 132 1.66 2.14 2.13
N VAL A 133 0.33 2.27 2.09
CA VAL A 133 -0.50 1.90 0.93
C VAL A 133 -1.34 3.05 0.40
N GLY A 134 -1.42 4.18 1.09
CA GLY A 134 -2.12 5.36 0.58
C GLY A 134 -1.81 6.62 1.35
N MET A 135 -2.20 7.76 0.79
CA MET A 135 -2.10 9.06 1.45
C MET A 135 -3.27 9.94 1.03
N SER A 136 -3.96 10.55 2.00
CA SER A 136 -5.10 11.43 1.73
C SER A 136 -4.72 12.61 0.82
N SER A 137 -5.70 13.15 0.11
CA SER A 137 -5.49 14.24 -0.87
C SER A 137 -4.92 15.52 -0.25
N ASP A 138 -5.20 15.78 1.04
CA ASP A 138 -4.64 16.87 1.84
C ASP A 138 -3.23 16.57 2.40
N GLY A 139 -2.71 15.36 2.18
CA GLY A 139 -1.43 14.88 2.69
C GLY A 139 -1.37 14.66 4.20
N GLN A 140 -2.49 14.80 4.92
CA GLN A 140 -2.50 14.77 6.39
C GLN A 140 -2.59 13.36 6.97
N ARG A 141 -2.99 12.37 6.17
CA ARG A 141 -3.23 10.99 6.63
C ARG A 141 -2.56 9.99 5.72
N PHE A 142 -1.96 8.98 6.32
CA PHE A 142 -1.38 7.83 5.64
C PHE A 142 -2.23 6.60 5.94
N ALA A 143 -2.52 5.82 4.91
CA ALA A 143 -3.09 4.49 5.04
C ALA A 143 -1.96 3.47 5.11
N VAL A 144 -2.06 2.52 6.05
CA VAL A 144 -1.05 1.48 6.26
C VAL A 144 -1.69 0.11 6.34
N CYS A 145 -1.13 -0.86 5.62
CA CYS A 145 -1.43 -2.26 5.84
C CYS A 145 -0.46 -2.83 6.89
N ASP A 146 -0.97 -3.05 8.10
CA ASP A 146 -0.24 -3.78 9.14
C ASP A 146 -0.28 -5.28 8.83
N ASN A 147 0.89 -5.89 8.62
CA ASN A 147 1.00 -7.33 8.37
C ASN A 147 0.70 -8.21 9.60
N ASN A 148 0.48 -7.66 10.79
CA ASN A 148 -0.11 -8.40 11.92
C ASN A 148 -1.63 -8.59 11.75
N THR A 149 -2.30 -7.64 11.10
CA THR A 149 -3.75 -7.64 10.82
C THR A 149 -4.03 -7.24 9.36
N PRO A 150 -3.55 -8.02 8.37
CA PRO A 150 -3.54 -7.65 6.95
C PRO A 150 -4.92 -7.63 6.28
N GLN A 151 -6.00 -7.75 7.06
CA GLN A 151 -7.37 -7.60 6.60
C GLN A 151 -7.80 -6.13 6.56
N ARG A 152 -7.08 -5.25 7.27
CA ARG A 152 -7.41 -3.82 7.42
C ARG A 152 -6.32 -2.95 6.80
N VAL A 153 -6.74 -1.78 6.33
CA VAL A 153 -5.90 -0.67 5.86
C VAL A 153 -6.36 0.58 6.59
#